data_AF-A0A089LEQ4-F1
#
_entry.id   AF-A0A089LEQ4-F1
#
_cell.length_a   1.000
_cell.length_b   1.000
_cell.length_c   1.000
_cell.angle_alpha   90.00
_cell.angle_beta   90.00
_cell.angle_gamma   90.00
#
_symmetry.space_group_name_H-M   'P 1'
#
loop_
_entity.id
_entity.type
_entity.pdbx_description
1 polymer ?
#
loop_
_entity_poly.entity_id
_entity_poly.type
_entity_poly.pdbx_seq_one_letter_code
_entity_poly.pdbx_strand_id
1 'polypeptide(L)'
;MFNVIQEINWMAVVLGTLALSLVGGLWFTVIWGKAYAFALGKENAPSGNGLAVLYEDGIVTAVNGRNINDTKQPMNPSVSKEKPALRFILGPLVCGLVTTVAMAVLFYAFDIESFTDALLFGGIVGAGLLASTTVNTGINPNIPRPLLYGLVSGSYFFLSGLIVSIILVAMS
;
A
#
# COMPACT_ATOMS: atom_id res chain seq x y z
N MET A 1 -19.28 16.91 20.51
CA MET A 1 -18.66 15.71 19.88
C MET A 1 -17.88 16.05 18.60
N PHE A 2 -18.37 16.91 17.69
CA PHE A 2 -17.67 17.21 16.44
C PHE A 2 -16.56 18.29 16.51
N ASN A 3 -16.35 18.94 17.67
CA ASN A 3 -15.27 19.92 17.83
C ASN A 3 -13.86 19.31 17.72
N VAL A 4 -13.72 17.97 17.83
CA VAL A 4 -12.45 17.26 17.68
C VAL A 4 -11.70 17.61 16.39
N ILE A 5 -12.43 17.94 15.33
CA ILE A 5 -11.87 18.34 14.02
C ILE A 5 -11.05 19.65 14.14
N GLN A 6 -11.38 20.52 15.10
CA GLN A 6 -10.66 21.77 15.37
C GLN A 6 -9.47 21.56 16.32
N GLU A 7 -9.51 20.52 17.15
CA GLU A 7 -8.47 20.21 18.15
C GLU A 7 -7.31 19.40 17.56
N ILE A 8 -7.54 18.68 16.47
CA ILE A 8 -6.49 17.86 15.83
C ILE A 8 -5.45 18.74 15.16
N ASN A 9 -4.17 18.42 15.40
CA ASN A 9 -3.06 18.97 14.63
C ASN A 9 -3.06 18.42 13.19
N TRP A 10 -3.62 19.19 12.26
CA TRP A 10 -3.68 18.84 10.84
C TRP A 10 -2.31 18.66 10.17
N MET A 11 -1.26 19.32 10.68
CA MET A 11 0.09 19.11 10.15
C MET A 11 0.59 17.70 10.49
N ALA A 12 0.32 17.23 11.70
CA ALA A 12 0.64 15.87 12.12
C ALA A 12 -0.11 14.84 11.26
N VAL A 13 -1.37 15.11 10.92
CA VAL A 13 -2.17 14.26 10.03
C VAL A 13 -1.57 14.18 8.62
N VAL A 14 -1.19 15.31 8.03
CA VAL A 14 -0.57 15.34 6.70
C VAL A 14 0.77 14.60 6.73
N LEU A 15 1.62 14.87 7.73
CA LEU A 15 2.92 14.21 7.87
C LEU A 15 2.77 12.70 8.10
N GLY A 16 1.82 12.26 8.92
CA GLY A 16 1.50 10.84 9.11
C GLY A 16 1.06 10.17 7.81
N THR A 17 0.21 10.85 7.02
CA THR A 17 -0.26 10.35 5.72
C THR A 17 0.89 10.19 4.72
N LEU A 18 1.78 11.17 4.66
CA LEU A 18 2.96 11.14 3.80
C LEU A 18 3.94 10.05 4.26
N ALA A 19 4.20 9.94 5.56
CA ALA A 19 5.06 8.89 6.12
C ALA A 19 4.52 7.50 5.80
N LEU A 20 3.23 7.24 6.03
CA LEU A 20 2.57 5.99 5.66
C LEU A 20 2.72 5.69 4.16
N SER A 21 2.61 6.69 3.29
CA SER A 21 2.74 6.52 1.84
C SER A 21 4.18 6.22 1.41
N LEU A 22 5.16 6.90 2.01
CA LEU A 22 6.58 6.66 1.78
C LEU A 22 7.00 5.27 2.27
N VAL A 23 6.54 4.88 3.45
CA VAL A 23 6.73 3.52 3.98
C VAL A 23 6.12 2.51 3.04
N GLY A 24 4.93 2.74 2.50
CA GLY A 24 4.28 1.84 1.54
C GLY A 24 5.11 1.68 0.27
N GLY A 25 5.56 2.79 -0.31
CA GLY A 25 6.46 2.79 -1.46
C GLY A 25 7.71 1.96 -1.20
N LEU A 26 8.40 2.21 -0.09
CA LEU A 26 9.61 1.47 0.29
C LEU A 26 9.32 -0.01 0.58
N TRP A 27 8.23 -0.30 1.28
CA TRP A 27 7.84 -1.64 1.71
C TRP A 27 7.52 -2.56 0.53
N PHE A 28 6.67 -2.11 -0.38
CA PHE A 28 6.19 -2.92 -1.50
C PHE A 28 7.12 -2.94 -2.71
N THR A 29 8.12 -2.04 -2.77
CA THR A 29 9.07 -2.02 -3.90
C THR A 29 10.48 -2.48 -3.53
N VAL A 30 10.97 -2.13 -2.34
CA VAL A 30 12.36 -2.41 -1.94
C VAL A 30 12.42 -3.57 -0.94
N ILE A 31 11.73 -3.45 0.21
CA ILE A 31 11.90 -4.39 1.33
C ILE A 31 11.28 -5.74 0.98
N TRP A 32 10.01 -5.74 0.57
CA TRP A 32 9.23 -6.95 0.31
C TRP A 32 8.79 -7.08 -1.14
N GLY A 33 9.38 -6.32 -2.07
CA GLY A 33 8.95 -6.31 -3.48
C GLY A 33 8.89 -7.70 -4.11
N LYS A 34 9.88 -8.56 -3.84
CA LYS A 34 9.89 -9.95 -4.33
C LYS A 34 8.77 -10.81 -3.71
N ALA A 35 8.58 -10.70 -2.40
CA ALA A 35 7.54 -11.46 -1.69
C ALA A 35 6.13 -10.99 -2.11
N TYR A 36 5.95 -9.68 -2.31
CA TYR A 36 4.72 -9.08 -2.79
C TYR A 36 4.41 -9.51 -4.24
N ALA A 37 5.40 -9.46 -5.14
CA ALA A 37 5.26 -9.94 -6.51
C ALA A 37 4.93 -11.44 -6.57
N PHE A 38 5.64 -12.25 -5.78
CA PHE A 38 5.33 -13.67 -5.63
C PHE A 38 3.92 -13.88 -5.07
N ALA A 39 3.49 -13.15 -4.04
CA ALA A 39 2.14 -13.30 -3.50
C ALA A 39 1.04 -13.07 -4.58
N LEU A 40 1.33 -12.20 -5.54
CA LEU A 40 0.46 -11.85 -6.67
C LEU A 40 0.60 -12.78 -7.90
N GLY A 41 1.50 -13.76 -7.89
CA GLY A 41 1.77 -14.60 -9.08
C GLY A 41 2.54 -13.85 -10.18
N LYS A 42 3.22 -12.75 -9.84
CA LYS A 42 3.97 -11.86 -10.74
C LYS A 42 5.48 -12.02 -10.62
N GLU A 43 5.97 -13.09 -10.00
CA GLU A 43 7.39 -13.36 -9.78
C GLU A 43 8.23 -13.42 -11.06
N ASN A 44 7.61 -13.76 -12.19
CA ASN A 44 8.26 -13.85 -13.50
C ASN A 44 7.97 -12.65 -14.41
N ALA A 45 7.23 -11.65 -13.93
CA ALA A 45 7.03 -10.42 -14.69
C ALA A 45 8.42 -9.79 -14.91
N PRO A 46 8.72 -9.30 -16.13
CA PRO A 46 10.00 -8.64 -16.38
C PRO A 46 10.17 -7.56 -15.32
N SER A 47 11.28 -7.64 -14.58
CA SER A 47 11.69 -6.65 -13.59
C SER A 47 11.77 -5.32 -14.31
N GLY A 48 10.66 -4.56 -14.29
CA GLY A 48 10.65 -3.23 -14.80
C GLY A 48 11.66 -2.46 -13.98
N ASN A 49 12.81 -2.15 -14.57
CA ASN A 49 13.60 -1.00 -14.14
C ASN A 49 12.68 0.22 -14.32
N GLY A 50 11.79 0.47 -13.36
CA GLY A 50 10.84 1.59 -13.30
C GLY A 50 9.92 1.80 -14.50
N LEU A 51 9.82 0.87 -15.47
CA LEU A 51 9.04 1.05 -16.69
C LEU A 51 8.17 -0.17 -16.95
N ALA A 52 6.86 0.00 -16.76
CA ALA A 52 5.87 -0.91 -17.28
C ALA A 52 5.94 -0.86 -18.82
N VAL A 53 6.11 -2.01 -19.46
CA VAL A 53 5.97 -2.16 -20.91
C VAL A 53 4.62 -2.83 -21.17
N LEU A 54 3.63 -2.02 -21.54
CA LEU A 54 2.38 -2.48 -22.13
C LEU A 54 2.47 -2.22 -23.64
N TYR A 55 2.15 -3.23 -24.47
CA TYR A 55 2.10 -3.07 -25.92
C TYR A 55 0.70 -2.55 -26.35
N GLU A 56 0.67 -1.76 -27.43
CA GLU A 56 -0.47 -0.96 -27.92
C GLU A 56 -1.77 -1.74 -28.22
N ASP A 57 -1.72 -3.08 -28.33
CA ASP A 57 -2.86 -3.85 -28.83
C ASP A 57 -3.81 -4.35 -27.72
N GLY A 58 -3.60 -3.96 -26.46
CA GLY A 58 -4.43 -4.39 -25.34
C GLY A 58 -4.36 -5.90 -25.03
N ILE A 59 -3.47 -6.64 -25.69
CA ILE A 59 -3.24 -8.06 -25.45
C ILE A 59 -2.14 -8.21 -24.41
N VAL A 60 -2.54 -8.60 -23.20
CA VAL A 60 -1.66 -9.34 -22.30
C VAL A 60 -1.32 -10.65 -23.01
N THR A 61 -0.19 -10.73 -23.72
CA THR A 61 0.35 -12.05 -24.05
C THR A 61 0.84 -12.66 -22.77
N ALA A 62 -0.07 -13.39 -22.14
CA ALA A 62 0.18 -14.75 -21.73
C ALA A 62 1.32 -15.35 -22.56
N VAL A 63 2.49 -15.53 -21.96
CA VAL A 63 3.32 -16.70 -22.31
C VAL A 63 2.66 -17.89 -21.59
N ASN A 64 1.43 -18.18 -22.02
CA ASN A 64 0.60 -19.31 -21.65
C ASN A 64 -0.03 -19.83 -22.95
N GLY A 65 0.79 -20.49 -23.79
CA GLY A 65 0.30 -21.47 -24.76
C GLY A 65 -0.26 -21.00 -26.13
N ARG A 66 0.30 -19.97 -26.80
CA ARG A 66 0.01 -19.74 -28.24
C ARG A 66 1.18 -20.11 -29.15
N ASN A 67 0.84 -20.72 -30.29
CA ASN A 67 1.72 -21.28 -31.30
C ASN A 67 2.53 -20.19 -32.03
N ILE A 68 3.82 -20.45 -32.24
CA ILE A 68 4.84 -19.51 -32.79
C ILE A 68 4.61 -19.15 -34.27
N ASN A 69 3.72 -19.85 -34.98
CA ASN A 69 3.60 -19.75 -36.44
C ASN A 69 2.85 -18.52 -36.98
N ASP A 70 2.28 -17.65 -36.14
CA ASP A 70 1.56 -16.44 -36.60
C ASP A 70 2.45 -15.17 -36.73
N THR A 71 3.78 -15.31 -36.70
CA THR A 71 4.75 -14.20 -36.66
C THR A 71 5.13 -13.62 -38.03
N LYS A 72 4.16 -13.07 -38.77
CA LYS A 72 4.44 -12.24 -39.96
C LYS A 72 3.74 -10.89 -39.92
N GLN A 73 4.12 -10.04 -38.98
CA GLN A 73 3.87 -8.60 -39.10
C GLN A 73 5.08 -7.83 -38.56
N PRO A 74 5.72 -6.95 -39.36
CA PRO A 74 6.90 -6.21 -38.92
C PRO A 74 6.49 -5.18 -37.86
N MET A 75 7.12 -5.30 -36.69
CA MET A 75 6.83 -4.51 -35.49
C MET A 75 7.42 -3.10 -35.62
N ASN A 76 6.59 -2.07 -35.54
CA ASN A 76 7.00 -0.66 -35.47
C ASN A 76 7.28 -0.28 -34.00
N PRO A 77 8.51 0.13 -33.61
CA PRO A 77 8.85 0.35 -32.22
C PRO A 77 8.58 1.79 -31.78
N SER A 78 7.32 2.24 -31.78
CA SER A 78 6.95 3.45 -31.04
C SER A 78 6.55 3.09 -29.61
N VAL A 79 7.56 2.88 -28.76
CA VAL A 79 7.40 2.65 -27.32
C VAL A 79 6.76 3.89 -26.68
N SER A 80 5.45 3.87 -26.43
CA SER A 80 4.79 4.92 -25.67
C SER A 80 4.97 4.63 -24.17
N LYS A 81 5.63 5.57 -23.48
CA LYS A 81 5.89 5.52 -22.04
C LYS A 81 4.60 5.83 -21.29
N GLU A 82 3.73 4.83 -21.09
CA GLU A 82 2.47 5.09 -20.40
C GLU A 82 2.74 5.39 -18.92
N LYS A 83 2.28 6.56 -18.46
CA LYS A 83 2.47 7.04 -17.09
C LYS A 83 1.77 6.08 -16.12
N PRO A 84 2.38 5.75 -14.97
CA PRO A 84 1.68 4.99 -13.94
C PRO A 84 0.35 5.69 -13.64
N ALA A 85 -0.76 4.98 -13.82
CA ALA A 85 -2.08 5.60 -13.75
C ALA A 85 -2.25 6.21 -12.35
N LEU A 86 -2.54 7.52 -12.31
CA LEU A 86 -2.70 8.33 -11.08
C LEU A 86 -3.51 7.63 -9.98
N ARG A 87 -4.47 6.78 -10.37
CA ARG A 87 -5.29 5.94 -9.49
C ARG A 87 -4.48 5.04 -8.54
N PHE A 88 -3.32 4.53 -8.97
CA PHE A 88 -2.45 3.67 -8.14
C PHE A 88 -1.71 4.44 -7.04
N ILE A 89 -1.66 5.77 -7.12
CA ILE A 89 -1.07 6.65 -6.11
C ILE A 89 -2.17 7.29 -5.26
N LEU A 90 -3.23 7.76 -5.92
CA LEU A 90 -4.32 8.49 -5.26
C LEU A 90 -5.13 7.62 -4.29
N GLY A 91 -5.40 6.36 -4.66
CA GLY A 91 -6.16 5.44 -3.79
C GLY A 91 -5.48 5.23 -2.43
N PRO A 92 -4.21 4.79 -2.39
CA PRO A 92 -3.45 4.66 -1.15
C PRO A 92 -3.33 5.96 -0.34
N LEU A 93 -3.15 7.11 -1.01
CA LEU A 93 -3.08 8.41 -0.32
C LEU A 93 -4.40 8.77 0.39
N VAL A 94 -5.54 8.60 -0.27
CA VAL A 94 -6.85 8.88 0.32
C VAL A 94 -7.12 7.92 1.48
N CYS A 95 -6.82 6.63 1.32
CA CYS A 95 -6.95 5.65 2.39
C CYS A 95 -6.05 5.99 3.59
N GLY A 96 -4.80 6.37 3.33
CA GLY A 96 -3.85 6.82 4.34
C GLY A 96 -4.33 8.06 5.10
N LEU A 97 -4.91 9.04 4.39
CA LEU A 97 -5.47 10.24 4.99
C LEU A 97 -6.62 9.89 5.95
N VAL A 98 -7.57 9.09 5.50
CA VAL A 98 -8.71 8.65 6.33
C VAL A 98 -8.21 7.88 7.56
N THR A 99 -7.24 6.99 7.38
CA THR A 99 -6.63 6.23 8.48
C THR A 99 -5.98 7.15 9.50
N THR A 100 -5.19 8.13 9.03
CA THR A 100 -4.46 9.06 9.91
C THR A 100 -5.40 10.00 10.65
N VAL A 101 -6.47 10.49 10.01
CA VAL A 101 -7.53 11.26 10.67
C VAL A 101 -8.21 10.43 11.75
N ALA A 102 -8.57 9.18 11.46
CA ALA A 102 -9.18 8.30 12.46
C ALA A 102 -8.25 8.05 13.65
N MET A 103 -6.95 7.85 13.42
CA MET A 103 -5.96 7.72 14.49
C MET A 103 -5.87 9.00 15.31
N ALA A 104 -5.84 10.18 14.70
CA ALA A 104 -5.79 11.47 15.41
C ALA A 104 -7.04 11.72 16.27
N VAL A 105 -8.23 11.35 15.78
CA VAL A 105 -9.48 11.40 16.56
C VAL A 105 -9.38 10.48 17.79
N LEU A 106 -8.85 9.27 17.64
CA LEU A 106 -8.67 8.34 18.75
C LEU A 106 -7.61 8.81 19.75
N PHE A 107 -6.53 9.43 19.27
CA PHE A 107 -5.51 10.06 20.11
C PHE A 107 -6.11 11.12 21.01
N TYR A 108 -6.94 12.00 20.45
CA TYR A 108 -7.69 13.00 21.21
C TYR A 108 -8.67 12.34 22.19
N ALA A 109 -9.39 11.31 21.77
CA ALA A 109 -10.39 10.64 22.60
C ALA A 109 -9.81 9.86 23.79
N PHE A 110 -8.58 9.36 23.64
CA PHE A 110 -7.88 8.58 24.66
C PHE A 110 -6.82 9.36 25.43
N ASP A 111 -6.67 10.66 25.13
CA ASP A 111 -5.74 11.55 25.81
C ASP A 111 -4.29 11.02 25.78
N ILE A 112 -3.84 10.62 24.58
CA ILE A 112 -2.52 10.02 24.39
C ILE A 112 -1.47 11.13 24.31
N GLU A 113 -0.74 11.34 25.40
CA GLU A 113 0.30 12.38 25.52
C GLU A 113 1.74 11.81 25.57
N SER A 114 1.90 10.50 25.72
CA SER A 114 3.21 9.86 25.93
C SER A 114 3.63 8.94 24.77
N PHE A 115 4.94 8.88 24.48
CA PHE A 115 5.48 7.96 23.47
C PHE A 115 5.17 6.49 23.78
N THR A 116 5.15 6.10 25.05
CA THR A 116 4.83 4.74 25.47
C THR A 116 3.38 4.39 25.12
N ASP A 117 2.44 5.28 25.45
CA ASP A 117 1.01 5.07 25.16
C ASP A 117 0.74 5.12 23.66
N ALA A 118 1.43 6.00 22.93
CA ALA A 118 1.37 6.07 21.48
C ALA A 118 1.87 4.78 20.80
N LEU A 119 2.93 4.15 21.33
CA LEU A 119 3.43 2.86 20.83
C LEU A 119 2.47 1.72 21.16
N LEU A 120 1.91 1.69 22.37
CA LEU A 120 0.91 0.69 22.76
C LEU A 120 -0.36 0.82 21.90
N PHE A 121 -0.89 2.04 21.75
CA PHE A 121 -2.02 2.34 20.88
C PHE A 121 -1.74 1.93 19.43
N GLY A 122 -0.62 2.40 18.87
CA GLY A 122 -0.22 2.09 17.50
C GLY A 122 -0.03 0.59 17.28
N GLY A 123 0.52 -0.12 18.26
CA GLY A 123 0.69 -1.57 18.23
C GLY A 123 -0.65 -2.31 18.24
N ILE A 124 -1.60 -1.92 19.11
CA ILE A 124 -2.93 -2.54 19.18
C ILE A 124 -3.72 -2.29 17.89
N VAL A 125 -3.80 -1.02 17.45
CA VAL A 125 -4.52 -0.65 16.22
C VAL A 125 -3.86 -1.31 15.00
N GLY A 126 -2.54 -1.23 14.91
CA GLY A 126 -1.76 -1.86 13.85
C GLY A 126 -1.96 -3.37 13.80
N ALA A 127 -2.02 -4.05 14.95
CA ALA A 127 -2.24 -5.50 15.01
C ALA A 127 -3.66 -5.85 14.54
N GLY A 128 -4.66 -5.04 14.89
CA GLY A 128 -6.02 -5.16 14.37
C GLY A 128 -6.07 -5.00 12.85
N LEU A 129 -5.41 -3.99 12.30
CA LEU A 129 -5.31 -3.77 10.85
C LEU A 129 -4.57 -4.92 10.15
N LEU A 130 -3.50 -5.44 10.75
CA LEU A 130 -2.76 -6.60 10.23
C LEU A 130 -3.67 -7.82 10.15
N ALA A 131 -4.33 -8.16 11.26
CA ALA A 131 -5.21 -9.31 11.33
C ALA A 131 -6.37 -9.18 10.34
N SER A 132 -7.04 -8.02 10.32
CA SER A 132 -8.15 -7.74 9.41
C SER A 132 -7.73 -7.82 7.94
N THR A 133 -6.62 -7.18 7.56
CA THR A 133 -6.09 -7.22 6.19
C THR A 133 -5.74 -8.65 5.78
N THR A 134 -5.13 -9.41 6.68
CA THR A 134 -4.70 -10.78 6.40
C THR A 134 -5.91 -11.70 6.19
N VAL A 135 -6.90 -11.66 7.08
CA VAL A 135 -8.09 -12.51 7.01
C VAL A 135 -8.99 -12.12 5.82
N ASN A 136 -9.25 -10.82 5.62
CA ASN A 136 -10.09 -10.33 4.52
C ASN A 136 -9.47 -10.68 3.15
N THR A 137 -8.15 -10.62 3.04
CA THR A 137 -7.46 -11.06 1.82
C THR A 137 -7.45 -12.58 1.72
N GLY A 138 -7.31 -13.31 2.84
CA GLY A 138 -7.24 -14.76 2.91
C GLY A 138 -8.38 -15.50 2.19
N ILE A 139 -9.55 -14.87 2.12
CA ILE A 139 -10.75 -15.41 1.45
C ILE A 139 -10.90 -14.97 0.00
N ASN A 140 -10.01 -14.12 -0.54
CA ASN A 140 -10.11 -13.59 -1.88
C ASN A 140 -9.62 -14.63 -2.92
N PRO A 141 -10.51 -15.18 -3.77
CA PRO A 141 -10.13 -16.22 -4.73
C PRO A 141 -9.28 -15.69 -5.90
N ASN A 142 -9.21 -14.37 -6.08
CA ASN A 142 -8.49 -13.76 -7.20
C ASN A 142 -6.99 -13.54 -6.93
N ILE A 143 -6.53 -13.78 -5.70
CA ILE A 143 -5.11 -13.64 -5.32
C ILE A 143 -4.50 -15.04 -5.22
N PRO A 144 -3.44 -15.37 -5.99
CA PRO A 144 -2.88 -16.73 -6.01
C PRO A 144 -2.40 -17.24 -4.64
N ARG A 145 -1.84 -16.35 -3.81
CA ARG A 145 -1.29 -16.67 -2.50
C ARG A 145 -1.85 -15.67 -1.47
N PRO A 146 -3.15 -15.78 -1.13
CA PRO A 146 -3.91 -14.71 -0.48
C PRO A 146 -3.43 -14.43 0.94
N LEU A 147 -3.10 -15.45 1.72
CA LEU A 147 -2.57 -15.27 3.08
C LEU A 147 -1.20 -14.58 3.09
N LEU A 148 -0.32 -14.89 2.13
CA LEU A 148 0.98 -14.24 2.02
C LEU A 148 0.83 -12.77 1.62
N TYR A 149 -0.03 -12.47 0.64
CA TYR A 149 -0.35 -11.10 0.27
C TYR A 149 -0.89 -10.32 1.48
N GLY A 150 -1.84 -10.93 2.18
CA GLY A 150 -2.48 -10.38 3.37
C GLY A 150 -1.47 -10.09 4.47
N LEU A 151 -0.56 -11.02 4.75
CA LEU A 151 0.48 -10.85 5.77
C LEU A 151 1.50 -9.76 5.40
N VAL A 152 1.97 -9.71 4.15
CA VAL A 152 2.89 -8.66 3.66
C VAL A 152 2.23 -7.29 3.70
N SER A 153 0.95 -7.20 3.32
CA SER A 153 0.20 -5.93 3.32
C SER A 153 -0.23 -5.51 4.74
N GLY A 154 -0.62 -6.47 5.57
CA GLY A 154 -1.03 -6.23 6.96
C GLY A 154 0.13 -5.78 7.84
N SER A 155 1.32 -6.38 7.67
CA SER A 155 2.53 -5.97 8.38
C SER A 155 3.00 -4.55 8.02
N TYR A 156 2.75 -4.11 6.78
CA TYR A 156 2.91 -2.71 6.40
C TYR A 156 2.01 -1.79 7.22
N PHE A 157 0.72 -2.11 7.39
CA PHE A 157 -0.20 -1.31 8.20
C PHE A 157 0.18 -1.32 9.68
N PHE A 158 0.71 -2.43 10.19
CA PHE A 158 1.24 -2.51 11.56
C PHE A 158 2.39 -1.51 11.76
N LEU A 159 3.42 -1.57 10.91
CA LEU A 159 4.58 -0.68 11.01
C LEU A 159 4.18 0.79 10.77
N SER A 160 3.33 1.04 9.78
CA SER A 160 2.85 2.39 9.50
C SER A 160 2.02 2.95 10.64
N GLY A 161 1.20 2.11 11.30
CA GLY A 161 0.45 2.50 12.50
C GLY A 161 1.37 2.96 13.64
N LEU A 162 2.48 2.26 13.89
CA LEU A 162 3.49 2.67 14.86
C LEU A 162 4.16 4.00 14.48
N ILE A 163 4.52 4.18 13.21
CA ILE A 163 5.16 5.41 12.74
C ILE A 163 4.19 6.60 12.83
N VAL A 164 2.94 6.41 12.40
CA VAL A 164 1.90 7.44 12.48
C VAL A 164 1.62 7.80 13.94
N SER A 165 1.53 6.84 14.85
CA SER A 165 1.29 7.13 16.27
C SER A 165 2.43 7.92 16.90
N ILE A 166 3.69 7.63 16.52
CA ILE A 166 4.86 8.43 16.91
C ILE A 166 4.76 9.86 16.38
N ILE A 167 4.37 10.04 15.11
CA ILE A 167 4.24 11.39 14.52
C ILE A 167 3.14 12.19 15.22
N LEU A 168 2.01 11.55 15.52
CA LEU A 168 0.90 12.19 16.21
C LEU A 168 1.30 12.65 17.61
N VAL A 169 1.96 11.80 18.41
CA VAL A 169 2.38 12.18 19.78
C VAL A 169 3.56 13.16 19.80
N ALA A 170 4.42 13.14 18.79
CA ALA A 170 5.53 14.09 18.70
C ALA A 170 5.04 15.52 18.36
N MET A 171 3.77 15.66 17.95
CA MET A 171 3.17 16.90 17.48
C MET A 171 1.85 17.24 18.18
N SER A 172 1.46 16.46 19.18
CA SER A 172 0.29 16.68 20.04
C SER A 172 0.56 17.75 21.08
#